data_AF-A0A0D8X5X2-F1
#
_entry.id   AF-A0A0D8X5X2-F1
#
_cell.length_a   1.000
_cell.length_b   1.000
_cell.length_c   1.000
_cell.angle_alpha   90.00
_cell.angle_beta   90.00
_cell.angle_gamma   90.00
#
_symmetry.space_group_name_H-M   'P 1'
#
loop_
_entity.id
_entity.type
_entity.pdbx_description
1 polymer ?
#
loop_
_entity_poly.entity_id
_entity_poly.type
_entity_poly.pdbx_seq_one_letter_code
_entity_poly.pdbx_strand_id
1 'polypeptide(L)'
;MREVVLVVFVTIVVSLIAQEKKIDKLQIGIKRRAESCDVKSRKGDVLHMHYTGTLLDGTEFDSSRTRNQEFTFTLGMGQVTLIWYFSHLTFWFSSYPY
;
A
#
# COMPACT_ATOMS: atom_id res chain seq x y z
N MET A 1 -29.06 40.90 -8.58
CA MET A 1 -28.57 40.64 -7.21
C MET A 1 -28.80 39.19 -6.76
N ARG A 2 -30.02 38.62 -6.88
CA ARG A 2 -30.28 37.20 -6.55
C ARG A 2 -29.41 36.18 -7.30
N GLU A 3 -29.28 36.33 -8.61
CA GLU A 3 -28.43 35.45 -9.44
C GLU A 3 -26.96 35.46 -9.01
N VAL A 4 -26.43 36.65 -8.69
CA VAL A 4 -25.05 36.82 -8.23
C VAL A 4 -24.84 36.16 -6.87
N VAL A 5 -25.81 36.28 -5.95
CA VAL A 5 -25.77 35.64 -4.64
C VAL A 5 -25.80 34.11 -4.77
N LEU A 6 -26.61 33.58 -5.68
CA LEU A 6 -26.70 32.14 -5.96
C LEU A 6 -25.40 31.59 -6.54
N VAL A 7 -24.81 32.29 -7.52
CA VAL A 7 -23.52 31.88 -8.11
C VAL A 7 -22.40 31.92 -7.06
N VAL A 8 -22.34 32.97 -6.24
CA VAL A 8 -21.36 33.07 -5.15
C VAL A 8 -21.55 31.94 -4.14
N PHE A 9 -22.79 31.66 -3.73
CA PHE A 9 -23.08 30.58 -2.80
C PHE A 9 -22.70 29.20 -3.37
N VAL A 10 -23.00 28.94 -4.64
CA VAL A 10 -22.62 27.70 -5.33
C VAL A 10 -21.10 27.58 -5.41
N THR A 11 -20.37 28.64 -5.76
CA THR A 11 -18.89 28.60 -5.82
C THR A 11 -18.26 28.36 -4.45
N ILE A 12 -18.81 28.93 -3.37
CA ILE A 12 -18.37 28.69 -2.00
C ILE A 12 -18.63 27.24 -1.60
N VAL A 13 -19.82 26.71 -1.92
CA VAL A 13 -20.17 25.32 -1.65
C VAL A 13 -19.26 24.35 -2.40
N VAL A 14 -18.97 24.59 -3.68
CA VAL A 14 -18.03 23.76 -4.47
C VAL A 14 -16.63 23.77 -3.86
N SER A 15 -16.16 24.93 -3.39
CA SER A 15 -14.84 25.08 -2.74
C SER A 15 -14.72 24.30 -1.43
N LEU A 16 -15.83 24.15 -0.69
CA LEU A 16 -15.88 23.37 0.56
C LEU A 16 -15.92 21.85 0.31
N ILE A 17 -16.40 21.40 -0.85
CA ILE A 17 -16.51 19.98 -1.20
C ILE A 17 -15.19 19.45 -1.79
N ALA A 18 -14.37 20.32 -2.39
CA ALA A 18 -13.11 19.96 -3.02
C ALA A 18 -11.96 19.81 -2.01
N GLN A 19 -12.04 18.82 -1.12
CA GLN A 19 -10.91 18.46 -0.27
C GLN A 19 -10.01 17.48 -1.03
N GLU A 20 -8.92 17.97 -1.62
CA GLU A 20 -7.90 17.12 -2.22
C GLU A 20 -7.26 16.23 -1.14
N LYS A 21 -7.42 14.91 -1.27
CA LYS A 21 -6.71 13.93 -0.43
C LYS A 21 -5.22 14.03 -0.74
N LYS A 22 -4.48 14.75 0.10
CA LYS A 22 -3.02 14.84 0.01
C LYS A 22 -2.43 13.43 0.13
N ILE A 23 -1.65 13.01 -0.87
CA ILE A 23 -0.94 11.74 -0.82
C ILE A 23 0.30 11.94 0.06
N ASP A 24 0.26 11.34 1.25
CA ASP A 24 1.43 11.32 2.13
C ASP A 24 2.53 10.44 1.54
N LYS A 25 3.79 10.83 1.77
CA LYS A 25 4.98 10.10 1.32
C LYS A 25 4.92 8.64 1.80
N LEU A 26 5.50 7.73 1.02
CA LEU A 26 5.60 6.30 1.34
C LEU A 26 6.05 6.08 2.79
N GLN A 27 5.21 5.45 3.60
CA GLN A 27 5.52 5.07 4.98
C GLN A 27 5.77 3.57 5.07
N ILE A 28 6.92 3.19 5.60
CA ILE A 28 7.26 1.78 5.82
C ILE A 28 7.01 1.47 7.31
N GLY A 29 5.99 0.67 7.58
CA GLY A 29 5.63 0.22 8.92
C GLY A 29 5.81 -1.29 9.08
N ILE A 30 6.23 -1.74 10.27
CA ILE A 30 6.30 -3.16 10.60
C ILE A 30 5.04 -3.52 11.39
N LYS A 31 4.13 -4.29 10.78
CA LYS A 31 2.87 -4.70 11.44
C LYS A 31 3.09 -5.73 12.55
N ARG A 32 4.03 -6.66 12.33
CA ARG A 32 4.36 -7.73 13.29
C ARG A 32 5.82 -8.13 13.12
N ARG A 33 6.51 -8.33 14.24
CA ARG A 33 7.82 -9.00 14.29
C ARG A 33 7.64 -10.36 14.96
N ALA A 34 8.41 -11.35 14.52
CA ALA A 34 8.54 -12.60 15.27
C ALA A 34 9.21 -12.31 16.62
N GLU A 35 8.76 -12.98 17.69
CA GLU A 35 9.27 -12.80 19.06
C GLU A 35 10.72 -13.27 19.19
N SER A 36 11.07 -14.36 18.49
CA SER A 36 12.45 -14.84 18.30
C SER A 36 12.74 -15.00 16.81
N CYS A 37 13.86 -14.44 16.36
CA CYS A 37 14.29 -14.52 14.97
C CYS A 37 15.82 -14.53 14.93
N ASP A 38 16.39 -15.73 14.98
CA ASP A 38 17.84 -15.94 14.97
C ASP A 38 18.44 -15.78 13.57
N VAL A 39 17.61 -15.98 12.53
CA VAL A 39 18.02 -15.90 11.13
C VAL A 39 17.42 -14.64 10.50
N LYS A 40 18.30 -13.70 10.15
CA LYS A 40 17.93 -12.51 9.38
C LYS A 40 18.24 -12.73 7.90
N SER A 41 17.34 -12.26 7.04
CA SER A 41 17.53 -12.31 5.59
C SER A 41 18.72 -11.44 5.15
N ARG A 42 19.44 -11.92 4.15
CA ARG A 42 20.64 -11.30 3.57
C ARG A 42 20.48 -11.15 2.06
N LYS A 43 21.29 -10.27 1.47
CA LYS A 43 21.32 -10.07 0.02
C LYS A 43 21.62 -11.41 -0.67
N GLY A 44 20.79 -11.78 -1.66
CA GLY A 44 20.89 -13.05 -2.38
C GLY A 44 19.95 -14.14 -1.86
N ASP A 45 19.32 -13.96 -0.69
CA ASP A 45 18.35 -14.92 -0.19
C ASP A 45 17.07 -14.90 -1.03
N VAL A 46 16.51 -16.08 -1.25
CA VAL A 46 15.20 -16.24 -1.88
C VAL A 46 14.13 -16.17 -0.80
N LEU A 47 13.21 -15.23 -0.94
CA LEU A 47 12.13 -15.00 0.01
C LEU A 47 10.79 -15.36 -0.62
N HIS A 48 9.98 -16.10 0.14
CA HIS A 48 8.61 -16.45 -0.17
C HIS A 48 7.69 -15.65 0.75
N MET A 49 6.69 -14.97 0.20
CA MET A 49 5.75 -14.21 1.02
C MET A 49 4.38 -14.03 0.38
N HIS A 50 3.44 -13.66 1.24
CA HIS A 50 2.16 -13.13 0.80
C HIS A 50 2.15 -11.61 0.89
N TYR A 51 1.61 -10.95 -0.12
CA TYR A 51 1.27 -9.54 -0.09
C TYR A 51 -0.21 -9.33 -0.36
N THR A 52 -0.70 -8.19 0.12
CA THR A 52 -1.99 -7.62 -0.23
C THR A 52 -1.76 -6.14 -0.52
N GLY A 53 -2.18 -5.70 -1.70
CA GLY A 53 -2.12 -4.32 -2.13
C GLY A 53 -3.49 -3.67 -2.11
N THR A 54 -3.57 -2.51 -1.47
CA THR A 54 -4.80 -1.72 -1.39
C THR A 54 -4.58 -0.30 -1.90
N LEU A 55 -5.63 0.28 -2.45
CA LEU A 55 -5.72 1.70 -2.77
C LEU A 55 -5.86 2.54 -1.49
N LEU A 56 -5.77 3.87 -1.60
CA LEU A 56 -5.87 4.81 -0.47
C LEU A 56 -7.27 4.88 0.17
N ASP A 57 -8.28 4.31 -0.49
CA ASP A 57 -9.63 4.13 0.04
C ASP A 57 -9.80 2.79 0.77
N GLY A 58 -8.79 1.92 0.76
CA GLY A 58 -8.81 0.58 1.34
C GLY A 58 -9.27 -0.52 0.38
N THR A 59 -9.65 -0.20 -0.85
CA THR A 59 -10.03 -1.18 -1.87
C THR A 59 -8.83 -2.04 -2.25
N GLU A 60 -8.96 -3.36 -2.15
CA GLU A 60 -7.94 -4.31 -2.61
C GLU A 60 -7.86 -4.28 -4.14
N PHE A 61 -6.64 -4.15 -4.68
CA PHE A 61 -6.41 -4.26 -6.13
C PHE A 61 -5.73 -5.57 -6.52
N ASP A 62 -4.91 -6.15 -5.64
CA ASP A 62 -4.29 -7.47 -5.84
C ASP A 62 -3.91 -8.09 -4.49
N SER A 63 -4.01 -9.41 -4.41
CA SER A 63 -3.63 -10.19 -3.25
C SER A 63 -3.14 -11.57 -3.68
N SER A 64 -1.90 -11.86 -3.29
CA SER A 64 -1.30 -13.20 -3.45
C SER A 64 -2.11 -14.30 -2.76
N ARG A 65 -2.83 -13.96 -1.68
CA ARG A 65 -3.71 -14.89 -0.96
C ARG A 65 -4.95 -15.22 -1.77
N THR A 66 -5.55 -14.23 -2.43
CA THR A 66 -6.71 -14.45 -3.31
C THR A 66 -6.36 -15.36 -4.49
N ARG A 67 -5.10 -15.29 -4.96
CA ARG A 67 -4.58 -16.16 -6.02
C ARG A 67 -4.03 -17.50 -5.54
N ASN A 68 -4.00 -17.75 -4.22
CA ASN A 68 -3.36 -18.92 -3.60
C ASN A 68 -1.93 -19.18 -4.14
N GLN A 69 -1.21 -18.11 -4.48
CA GLN A 69 0.12 -18.20 -5.05
C GLN A 69 1.06 -17.25 -4.33
N GLU A 70 2.11 -17.81 -3.73
CA GLU A 70 3.14 -17.04 -3.05
C GLU A 70 3.96 -16.20 -4.03
N PHE A 71 4.42 -15.06 -3.55
CA PHE A 71 5.37 -14.23 -4.26
C PHE A 71 6.78 -14.59 -3.83
N THR A 72 7.58 -15.02 -4.80
CA THR A 72 8.99 -15.40 -4.60
C THR A 72 9.90 -14.39 -5.28
N PHE A 73 10.87 -13.85 -4.54
CA PHE A 73 11.89 -12.97 -5.12
C PHE A 73 13.24 -13.13 -4.43
N THR A 74 14.30 -12.70 -5.13
CA THR A 74 15.66 -12.68 -4.57
C THR A 74 15.96 -11.31 -3.96
N LEU A 75 16.31 -11.28 -2.67
CA LEU A 75 16.56 -10.04 -1.95
C LEU A 75 17.79 -9.31 -2.48
N GLY A 76 17.64 -8.02 -2.81
CA GLY A 76 18.74 -7.15 -3.23
C GLY A 76 19.17 -7.28 -4.70
N MET A 77 18.34 -7.91 -5.54
CA MET A 77 18.54 -8.01 -7.00
C MET A 77 17.75 -6.95 -7.80
N GLY A 78 17.11 -5.98 -7.14
CA GLY A 78 16.30 -4.95 -7.82
C GLY A 78 15.02 -5.47 -8.48
N GLN A 79 14.59 -6.70 -8.15
CA GLN A 79 13.43 -7.37 -8.74
C GLN A 79 12.07 -6.83 -8.25
N VAL A 80 12.07 -5.86 -7.34
CA VAL A 80 10.84 -5.23 -6.80
C VAL A 80 10.61 -3.92 -7.58
N THR A 81 9.85 -4.01 -8.67
CA THR A 81 9.66 -2.92 -9.65
C THR A 81 8.64 -1.87 -9.18
N LEU A 82 8.90 -0.60 -9.49
CA LEU A 82 8.19 0.68 -9.20
C LEU A 82 6.68 0.71 -8.85
N ILE A 83 5.86 -0.27 -9.25
CA ILE A 83 4.41 -0.26 -9.02
C ILE A 83 4.04 -0.24 -7.52
N TRP A 84 4.94 -0.73 -6.66
CA TRP A 84 4.82 -0.75 -5.21
C TRP A 84 5.00 0.62 -4.54
N TYR A 85 5.61 1.61 -5.22
CA TYR A 85 5.84 2.93 -4.63
C TYR A 85 4.58 3.80 -4.58
N PHE A 86 3.61 3.53 -5.46
CA PHE A 86 2.37 4.31 -5.55
C PHE A 86 1.19 3.70 -4.80
N SER A 87 1.33 2.47 -4.30
CA SER A 87 0.26 1.74 -3.61
C SER A 87 0.59 1.47 -2.14
N HIS A 88 -0.44 1.45 -1.29
CA HIS A 88 -0.28 1.04 0.10
C HIS A 88 -0.14 -0.48 0.14
N LEU A 89 1.10 -0.96 0.20
CA LEU A 89 1.36 -2.37 0.28
C LEU A 89 1.56 -2.86 1.71
N THR A 90 0.83 -3.92 2.04
CA THR A 90 1.12 -4.69 3.24
C THR A 90 1.79 -5.99 2.84
N PHE A 91 3.07 -6.11 3.19
CA PHE A 91 3.78 -7.39 3.13
C PHE A 91 3.47 -8.20 4.38
N TRP A 92 3.00 -9.43 4.17
CA TRP A 92 2.86 -10.45 5.20
C TRP A 92 3.90 -11.53 4.97
N PHE A 93 4.95 -11.50 5.77
CA PHE A 93 5.84 -12.65 5.92
C PHE A 93 5.08 -13.71 6.72
N SER A 94 4.30 -14.51 6.01
CA SER A 94 3.80 -15.76 6.57
C SER A 94 4.97 -16.74 6.50
N SER A 95 5.78 -16.79 7.56
CA SER A 95 6.62 -17.95 7.81
C SER A 95 5.67 -19.10 8.16
N TYR A 96 5.09 -19.74 7.14
CA TYR A 96 4.47 -21.03 7.35
C TYR A 96 5.61 -22.01 7.72
N PRO A 97 5.53 -22.65 8.90
CA PRO A 97 6.36 -23.82 9.13
C PRO A 97 5.75 -24.93 8.27
N TYR A 98 6.49 -25.35 7.26
CA TYR A 98 6.52 -26.77 6.95
C TYR A 98 7.60 -27.39 7.83
#